data_AF-A0A2U1T5B5-F1
#
_entry.id   AF-A0A2U1T5B5-F1
#
_cell.length_a   1.000
_cell.length_b   1.000
_cell.length_c   1.000
_cell.angle_alpha   90.00
_cell.angle_beta   90.00
_cell.angle_gamma   90.00
#
_symmetry.space_group_name_H-M   'P 1'
#
loop_
_entity.id
_entity.type
_entity.pdbx_description
1 polymer ?
#
loop_
_entity_poly.entity_id
_entity_poly.type
_entity_poly.pdbx_seq_one_letter_code
_entity_poly.pdbx_strand_id
1 'polypeptide(L)'
;MNLSGFRWMLITAVIIWGAYLIFPHSGSTRGYEITFLLPSAREGNVQITEFIYAILIGLGLGVFSTLVLITERAVFGLIAWMLSTVGLFYSIFAIWLRQTGPGAAENDGVSIGMLFSVFGVALAVFAYCCVALRRDPEQRIIAEARSRNDNLDEVGRAQRELLDREREQNPLLIDDRRQRAAERHRKNNT
;
A
#
# COMPACT_ATOMS: atom_id res chain seq x y z
N MET A 1 -1.23 -12.12 1.07
CA MET A 1 -0.36 -11.04 0.59
C MET A 1 1.05 -11.54 0.69
N ASN A 2 1.65 -11.89 -0.45
CA ASN A 2 2.99 -12.48 -0.45
C ASN A 2 4.03 -11.38 -0.18
N LEU A 3 4.70 -11.45 0.97
CA LEU A 3 5.70 -10.48 1.42
C LEU A 3 7.13 -10.79 0.91
N SER A 4 7.30 -11.77 0.02
CA SER A 4 8.63 -12.26 -0.41
C SER A 4 9.50 -11.12 -0.99
N GLY A 5 10.61 -10.83 -0.31
CA GLY A 5 11.55 -9.74 -0.64
C GLY A 5 11.37 -8.45 0.17
N PHE A 6 10.15 -8.11 0.61
CA PHE A 6 9.88 -6.85 1.34
C PHE A 6 9.49 -7.04 2.81
N ARG A 7 9.34 -8.29 3.27
CA ARG A 7 9.11 -8.61 4.69
C ARG A 7 10.14 -7.96 5.61
N TRP A 8 11.42 -8.09 5.28
CA TRP A 8 12.51 -7.50 6.04
C TRP A 8 12.44 -5.97 6.08
N MET A 9 12.03 -5.35 4.99
CA MET A 9 11.85 -3.90 4.92
C MET A 9 10.73 -3.42 5.84
N LEU A 10 9.60 -4.14 5.89
CA LEU A 10 8.53 -3.85 6.84
C LEU A 10 8.94 -4.09 8.29
N ILE A 11 9.70 -5.15 8.57
CA ILE A 11 10.26 -5.39 9.92
C ILE A 11 11.16 -4.22 10.32
N THR A 12 12.06 -3.78 9.45
CA THR A 12 12.91 -2.62 9.69
C THR A 12 12.09 -1.35 9.93
N ALA A 13 11.02 -1.13 9.16
CA ALA A 13 10.13 0.00 9.35
C ALA A 13 9.44 -0.02 10.74
N VAL A 14 8.97 -1.20 11.17
CA VAL A 14 8.38 -1.39 12.50
C VAL A 14 9.41 -1.17 13.61
N ILE A 15 10.64 -1.64 13.43
CA ILE A 15 11.74 -1.41 14.40
C ILE A 15 12.07 0.08 14.50
N ILE A 16 12.18 0.78 13.37
CA ILE A 16 12.39 2.22 13.31
C ILE A 16 11.26 2.99 14.02
N TRP A 17 10.01 2.56 13.82
CA TRP A 17 8.87 3.11 14.57
C TRP A 17 8.97 2.81 16.07
N GLY A 18 9.40 1.61 16.46
CA GLY A 18 9.69 1.27 17.85
C GLY A 18 10.76 2.16 18.48
N ALA A 19 11.80 2.53 17.72
CA ALA A 19 12.80 3.49 18.15
C ALA A 19 12.17 4.89 18.38
N TYR A 20 11.33 5.36 17.44
CA TYR A 20 10.60 6.62 17.60
C TYR A 20 9.84 6.71 18.93
N LEU A 21 9.22 5.61 19.39
CA LEU A 21 8.49 5.61 20.65
C LEU A 21 9.36 6.00 21.85
N ILE A 22 10.65 5.63 21.83
CA ILE A 22 11.57 5.81 22.96
C ILE A 22 12.29 7.15 22.87
N PHE A 23 12.59 7.62 21.66
CA PHE A 23 13.32 8.88 21.45
C PHE A 23 12.46 10.11 21.81
N PRO A 24 13.10 11.20 22.27
CA PRO A 24 12.44 12.47 22.54
C PRO A 24 11.89 13.05 21.23
N HIS A 25 10.62 13.44 21.28
CA HIS A 25 9.89 13.99 20.15
C HIS A 25 9.64 15.51 20.30
N SER A 26 9.32 15.98 21.50
CA SER A 26 9.18 17.42 21.76
C SER A 26 9.66 17.73 23.16
N GLY A 27 10.79 18.43 23.28
CA GLY A 27 11.44 18.65 24.58
C GLY A 27 11.75 17.33 25.28
N SER A 28 11.19 17.14 26.48
CA SER A 28 11.29 15.89 27.26
C SER A 28 10.25 14.83 26.88
N THR A 29 9.22 15.19 26.11
CA THR A 29 8.13 14.28 25.72
C THR A 29 8.61 13.26 24.69
N ARG A 30 8.34 11.99 24.96
CA ARG A 30 8.72 10.85 24.10
C ARG A 30 7.62 10.49 23.11
N GLY A 31 7.99 9.80 22.02
CA GLY A 31 7.03 9.41 20.96
C GLY A 31 5.86 8.56 21.45
N TYR A 32 6.06 7.69 22.46
CA TYR A 32 4.96 6.87 23.00
C TYR A 32 3.90 7.72 23.70
N GLU A 33 4.30 8.80 24.39
CA GLU A 33 3.36 9.66 25.14
C GLU A 33 2.40 10.35 24.18
N ILE A 34 2.88 10.72 23.00
CA ILE A 34 2.10 11.35 21.95
C ILE A 34 1.19 10.31 21.28
N THR A 35 1.74 9.14 20.95
CA THR A 35 1.00 8.06 20.26
C THR A 35 -0.17 7.54 21.10
N PHE A 36 0.01 7.44 22.43
CA PHE A 36 -1.02 6.98 23.37
C PHE A 36 -1.82 8.12 24.02
N LEU A 37 -1.65 9.37 23.57
CA LEU A 37 -2.37 10.55 24.07
C LEU A 37 -2.25 10.72 25.60
N LEU A 38 -1.08 10.44 26.17
CA LEU A 38 -0.84 10.61 27.60
C LEU A 38 -0.94 12.09 28.01
N PRO A 39 -1.33 12.38 29.27
CA PRO A 39 -1.40 13.75 29.77
C PRO A 39 -0.08 14.53 29.64
N SER A 40 1.06 13.86 29.83
CA SER A 40 2.40 14.46 29.69
C SER A 40 2.66 15.08 28.31
N ALA A 41 2.08 14.52 27.25
CA ALA A 41 2.21 15.09 25.91
C ALA A 41 1.45 16.40 25.72
N ARG A 42 0.35 16.62 26.45
CA ARG A 42 -0.41 17.88 26.38
C ARG A 42 0.31 19.02 27.11
N GLU A 43 1.05 18.68 28.16
CA GLU A 43 1.85 19.64 28.92
C GLU A 43 3.10 20.08 28.14
N GLY A 44 3.63 19.22 27.26
CA GLY A 44 4.83 19.47 26.44
C GLY A 44 4.65 20.29 25.17
N ASN A 45 3.60 21.12 25.06
CA ASN A 45 3.30 21.97 23.90
C ASN A 45 3.31 21.22 22.54
N VAL A 46 2.81 19.98 22.53
CA VAL A 46 2.70 19.16 21.31
C VAL A 46 1.54 19.66 20.46
N GLN A 47 1.79 19.94 19.19
CA GLN A 47 0.75 20.42 18.27
C GLN A 47 -0.26 19.33 17.92
N ILE A 48 -1.49 19.72 17.57
CA ILE A 48 -2.55 18.76 17.20
C ILE A 48 -2.16 17.90 15.99
N THR A 49 -1.41 18.47 15.04
CA THR A 49 -0.89 17.76 13.87
C THR A 49 0.07 16.64 14.26
N GLU A 50 0.87 16.84 15.32
CA GLU A 50 1.79 15.83 15.85
C GLU A 50 1.03 14.63 16.42
N PHE A 51 -0.07 14.87 17.15
CA PHE A 51 -0.95 13.80 17.60
C PHE A 51 -1.60 13.03 16.44
N ILE A 52 -2.12 13.73 15.44
CA ILE A 52 -2.81 13.10 14.30
C ILE A 52 -1.86 12.14 13.58
N TYR A 53 -0.66 12.60 13.22
CA TYR A 53 0.26 11.75 12.48
C TYR A 53 0.80 10.62 13.37
N ALA A 54 1.07 10.85 14.66
CA ALA A 54 1.54 9.82 15.59
C ALA A 54 0.52 8.67 15.73
N ILE A 55 -0.78 9.00 15.84
CA ILE A 55 -1.86 7.99 15.88
C ILE A 55 -1.96 7.24 14.56
N LEU A 56 -1.91 7.94 13.42
CA LEU A 56 -1.96 7.32 12.10
C LEU A 56 -0.80 6.34 11.88
N ILE A 57 0.43 6.74 12.21
CA ILE A 57 1.61 5.87 12.13
C ILE A 57 1.51 4.74 13.17
N GLY A 58 1.05 5.02 14.39
CA GLY A 58 0.88 4.01 15.44
C GLY A 58 -0.10 2.91 15.04
N LEU A 59 -1.23 3.27 14.43
CA LEU A 59 -2.17 2.29 13.89
C LEU A 59 -1.61 1.61 12.63
N GLY A 60 -1.03 2.36 11.70
CA GLY A 60 -0.51 1.85 10.44
C GLY A 60 0.68 0.89 10.61
N LEU A 61 1.76 1.34 11.24
CA LEU A 61 2.99 0.57 11.49
C LEU A 61 2.88 -0.31 12.73
N GLY A 62 2.39 0.23 13.84
CA GLY A 62 2.36 -0.48 15.11
C GLY A 62 1.35 -1.62 15.13
N VAL A 63 0.12 -1.37 14.68
CA VAL A 63 -0.98 -2.36 14.78
C VAL A 63 -1.16 -3.15 13.48
N PHE A 64 -1.46 -2.47 12.37
CA PHE A 64 -1.81 -3.17 11.14
C PHE A 64 -0.60 -3.79 10.44
N SER A 65 0.57 -3.15 10.44
CA SER A 65 1.77 -3.76 9.84
C SER A 65 2.28 -4.96 10.63
N THR A 66 2.17 -4.96 11.96
CA THR A 66 2.49 -6.16 12.76
C THR A 66 1.47 -7.28 12.52
N LEU A 67 0.18 -6.96 12.44
CA LEU A 67 -0.86 -7.90 12.01
C LEU A 67 -0.58 -8.49 10.62
N VAL A 68 -0.09 -7.69 9.67
CA VAL A 68 0.32 -8.17 8.34
C VAL A 68 1.49 -9.13 8.42
N LEU A 69 2.51 -8.84 9.25
CA LEU A 69 3.67 -9.72 9.42
C LEU A 69 3.31 -11.08 10.06
N ILE A 70 2.26 -11.11 10.88
CA ILE A 70 1.77 -12.32 11.56
C ILE A 70 0.81 -13.11 10.66
N THR A 71 -0.15 -12.43 10.04
CA THR A 71 -1.29 -13.07 9.35
C THR A 71 -1.13 -13.15 7.84
N GLU A 72 -0.23 -12.35 7.27
CA GLU A 72 0.00 -12.19 5.83
C GLU A 72 -1.28 -11.88 5.03
N ARG A 73 -2.31 -11.32 5.67
CA ARG A 73 -3.59 -10.99 5.03
C ARG A 73 -3.54 -9.65 4.30
N ALA A 74 -4.05 -9.65 3.06
CA ALA A 74 -4.07 -8.47 2.20
C ALA A 74 -4.94 -7.33 2.76
N VAL A 75 -6.06 -7.66 3.42
CA VAL A 75 -6.96 -6.66 4.00
C VAL A 75 -6.23 -5.77 5.01
N PHE A 76 -5.45 -6.36 5.93
CA PHE A 76 -4.66 -5.58 6.87
C PHE A 76 -3.54 -4.80 6.19
N GLY A 77 -2.96 -5.34 5.11
CA GLY A 77 -1.94 -4.65 4.31
C GLY A 77 -2.46 -3.39 3.65
N LEU A 78 -3.69 -3.43 3.11
CA LEU A 78 -4.34 -2.27 2.52
C LEU A 78 -4.64 -1.20 3.57
N ILE A 79 -5.15 -1.59 4.74
CA ILE A 79 -5.42 -0.65 5.84
C ILE A 79 -4.11 -0.02 6.34
N ALA A 80 -3.09 -0.84 6.59
CA ALA A 80 -1.76 -0.38 7.00
C ALA A 80 -1.19 0.61 5.98
N TRP A 81 -1.29 0.30 4.69
CA TRP A 81 -0.79 1.14 3.61
C TRP A 81 -1.51 2.49 3.55
N MET A 82 -2.86 2.51 3.66
CA MET A 82 -3.64 3.75 3.67
C MET A 82 -3.26 4.64 4.86
N LEU A 83 -3.25 4.08 6.08
CA LEU A 83 -2.89 4.82 7.29
C LEU A 83 -1.46 5.34 7.24
N SER A 84 -0.51 4.53 6.76
CA SER A 84 0.90 4.93 6.63
C SER A 84 1.08 6.02 5.59
N THR A 85 0.36 5.94 4.47
CA THR A 85 0.43 6.96 3.41
C THR A 85 -0.09 8.30 3.92
N VAL A 86 -1.26 8.34 4.55
CA VAL A 86 -1.81 9.56 5.14
C VAL A 86 -0.91 10.06 6.29
N GLY A 87 -0.42 9.15 7.14
CA GLY A 87 0.51 9.47 8.22
C GLY A 87 1.81 10.09 7.73
N LEU A 88 2.36 9.64 6.60
CA LEU A 88 3.55 10.23 5.99
C LEU A 88 3.32 11.70 5.58
N PHE A 89 2.22 12.00 4.89
CA PHE A 89 1.90 13.39 4.53
C PHE A 89 1.70 14.27 5.76
N TYR A 90 0.97 13.79 6.77
CA TYR A 90 0.78 14.51 8.02
C TYR A 90 2.08 14.69 8.80
N SER A 91 3.03 13.75 8.71
CA SER A 91 4.34 13.88 9.39
C SER A 91 5.19 15.01 8.77
N ILE A 92 5.17 15.13 7.44
CA ILE A 92 5.83 16.24 6.73
C ILE A 92 5.12 17.55 7.06
N PHE A 93 3.80 17.55 7.07
CA PHE A 93 3.00 18.73 7.43
C PHE A 93 3.23 19.17 8.88
N ALA A 94 3.40 18.22 9.81
CA ALA A 94 3.75 18.50 11.20
C ALA A 94 5.14 19.13 11.31
N ILE A 95 6.15 18.61 10.60
CA ILE A 95 7.49 19.23 10.54
C ILE A 95 7.39 20.67 10.05
N TRP A 96 6.65 20.88 8.96
CA TRP A 96 6.48 22.20 8.39
C TRP A 96 5.79 23.17 9.35
N LEU A 97 4.67 22.76 9.95
CA LEU A 97 3.92 23.59 10.90
C LEU A 97 4.70 23.89 12.19
N ARG A 98 5.59 22.98 12.60
CA ARG A 98 6.49 23.23 13.74
C ARG A 98 7.53 24.32 13.43
N GLN A 99 7.94 24.44 12.18
CA GLN A 99 8.90 25.44 11.70
C GLN A 99 8.27 26.78 11.34
N THR A 100 7.00 26.81 10.93
CA THR A 100 6.31 28.03 10.48
C THR A 100 5.20 28.52 11.41
N GLY A 101 4.77 27.67 12.36
CA GLY A 101 3.65 27.94 13.24
C GLY A 101 4.00 28.78 14.48
N PRO A 102 2.98 29.06 15.32
CA PRO A 102 3.18 29.77 16.57
C PRO A 102 4.17 29.02 17.47
N GLY A 103 5.18 29.71 17.99
CA GLY A 103 6.24 29.09 18.81
C GLY A 103 7.44 28.56 18.01
N ALA A 104 7.49 28.74 16.69
CA ALA A 104 8.63 28.31 15.86
C ALA A 104 10.00 28.83 16.35
N ALA A 105 10.05 30.02 16.97
CA ALA A 105 11.28 30.59 17.53
C ALA A 105 11.72 29.94 18.86
N GLU A 106 10.81 29.31 19.60
CA GLU A 106 11.08 28.58 20.85
C GLU A 106 11.28 27.07 20.62
N ASN A 107 10.85 26.56 19.46
CA ASN A 107 10.98 25.16 19.12
C ASN A 107 12.44 24.84 18.74
N ASP A 108 12.98 23.78 19.35
CA ASP A 108 14.36 23.30 19.16
C ASP A 108 14.61 22.60 17.78
N GLY A 109 13.88 23.02 16.74
CA GLY A 109 13.92 22.42 15.41
C GLY A 109 13.27 21.04 15.32
N VAL A 110 13.73 20.24 14.35
CA VAL A 110 13.20 18.89 14.09
C VAL A 110 13.85 17.90 15.04
N SER A 111 13.04 17.28 15.90
CA SER A 111 13.54 16.30 16.85
C SER A 111 13.95 14.99 16.20
N ILE A 112 14.86 14.27 16.85
CA ILE A 112 15.32 12.98 16.37
C ILE A 112 14.18 11.94 16.32
N GLY A 113 13.27 11.97 17.29
CA GLY A 113 12.07 11.13 17.26
C GLY A 113 11.22 11.41 16.02
N MET A 114 11.04 12.68 15.65
CA MET A 114 10.30 13.06 14.44
C MET A 114 10.95 12.48 13.17
N LEU A 115 12.28 12.58 13.06
CA LEU A 115 13.02 11.97 11.94
C LEU A 115 12.81 10.45 11.88
N PHE A 116 12.97 9.73 12.99
CA PHE A 116 12.74 8.28 13.02
C PHE A 116 11.31 7.93 12.61
N SER A 117 10.30 8.69 13.06
CA SER A 117 8.91 8.45 12.67
C SER A 117 8.68 8.61 11.16
N VAL A 118 9.23 9.68 10.57
CA VAL A 118 9.11 9.98 9.13
C VAL A 118 9.85 8.93 8.30
N PHE A 119 11.08 8.57 8.69
CA PHE A 119 11.84 7.53 7.99
C PHE A 119 11.14 6.17 8.07
N GLY A 120 10.62 5.80 9.25
CA GLY A 120 9.90 4.54 9.44
C GLY A 120 8.67 4.44 8.55
N VAL A 121 7.83 5.48 8.56
CA VAL A 121 6.61 5.48 7.74
C VAL A 121 6.91 5.57 6.24
N ALA A 122 7.92 6.35 5.83
CA ALA A 122 8.35 6.40 4.42
C ALA A 122 8.82 5.03 3.92
N LEU A 123 9.61 4.32 4.73
CA LEU A 123 10.10 2.97 4.43
C LEU A 123 8.92 1.98 4.30
N ALA A 124 7.94 2.07 5.20
CA ALA A 124 6.74 1.25 5.15
C ALA A 124 5.89 1.53 3.90
N VAL A 125 5.64 2.81 3.58
CA VAL A 125 4.89 3.20 2.38
C VAL A 125 5.58 2.68 1.12
N PHE A 126 6.90 2.82 1.02
CA PHE A 126 7.66 2.28 -0.10
C PHE A 126 7.51 0.76 -0.20
N ALA A 127 7.69 0.03 0.90
CA ALA A 127 7.52 -1.42 0.92
C ALA A 127 6.11 -1.84 0.48
N TYR A 128 5.07 -1.16 0.96
CA TYR A 128 3.69 -1.43 0.57
C TYR A 128 3.43 -1.11 -0.90
N CYS A 129 3.94 0.01 -1.43
CA CYS A 129 3.86 0.31 -2.85
C CYS A 129 4.52 -0.78 -3.70
N CYS A 130 5.70 -1.26 -3.32
CA CYS A 130 6.38 -2.34 -4.03
C CYS A 130 5.62 -3.68 -3.96
N VAL A 131 5.01 -4.00 -2.82
CA VAL A 131 4.21 -5.23 -2.68
C VAL A 131 2.90 -5.11 -3.45
N ALA A 132 2.23 -3.95 -3.42
CA ALA A 132 0.98 -3.72 -4.15
C ALA A 132 1.17 -3.73 -5.68
N LEU A 133 2.30 -3.24 -6.17
CA LEU A 133 2.64 -3.21 -7.60
C LEU A 133 3.17 -4.57 -8.11
N ARG A 134 3.48 -5.52 -7.23
CA ARG A 134 3.90 -6.87 -7.65
C ARG A 134 2.70 -7.67 -8.16
N ARG A 135 2.84 -8.19 -9.37
CA ARG A 135 1.88 -9.11 -9.98
C ARG A 135 1.85 -10.40 -9.17
N ASP A 136 0.68 -10.75 -8.63
CA ASP A 136 0.53 -11.81 -7.66
C ASP A 136 0.94 -13.18 -8.25
N PRO A 137 2.02 -13.83 -7.75
CA PRO A 137 2.45 -15.12 -8.26
C PRO A 137 1.39 -16.21 -8.00
N GLU A 138 0.53 -16.07 -7.00
CA GLU A 138 -0.61 -16.97 -6.81
C GLU A 138 -1.63 -16.82 -7.95
N GLN A 139 -1.90 -15.62 -8.44
CA GLN A 139 -2.75 -15.45 -9.63
C GLN A 139 -2.13 -16.11 -10.86
N ARG A 140 -0.79 -16.09 -10.98
CA ARG A 140 -0.08 -16.81 -12.03
C ARG A 140 -0.18 -18.32 -11.86
N ILE A 141 0.05 -18.85 -10.66
CA ILE A 141 -0.06 -20.29 -10.37
C ILE A 141 -1.50 -20.77 -10.55
N ILE A 142 -2.50 -19.98 -10.16
CA ILE A 142 -3.93 -20.29 -10.39
C ILE A 142 -4.25 -20.21 -11.89
N ALA A 143 -3.72 -19.23 -12.62
CA ALA A 143 -3.87 -19.15 -14.07
C ALA A 143 -3.19 -20.32 -14.79
N GLU A 144 -2.02 -20.74 -14.32
CA GLU A 144 -1.25 -21.86 -14.85
C GLU A 144 -1.88 -23.22 -14.47
N ALA A 145 -2.41 -23.34 -13.26
CA ALA A 145 -3.21 -24.49 -12.84
C ALA A 145 -4.53 -24.58 -13.64
N ARG A 146 -5.17 -23.45 -13.95
CA ARG A 146 -6.32 -23.38 -14.87
C ARG A 146 -5.93 -23.76 -16.29
N SER A 147 -4.78 -23.32 -16.80
CA SER A 147 -4.34 -23.71 -18.15
C SER A 147 -3.92 -25.18 -18.25
N ARG A 148 -3.41 -25.77 -17.16
CA ARG A 148 -2.99 -27.18 -17.12
C ARG A 148 -4.17 -28.13 -16.88
N ASN A 149 -5.22 -27.67 -16.20
CA ASN A 149 -6.47 -28.41 -15.99
C ASN A 149 -7.58 -27.86 -16.91
N ASP A 150 -7.50 -28.17 -18.21
CA ASP A 150 -8.54 -27.86 -19.22
C ASP A 150 -9.92 -28.49 -18.89
N ASN A 151 -9.97 -29.42 -17.93
CA ASN A 151 -11.18 -30.13 -17.51
C ASN A 151 -12.10 -29.34 -16.56
N LEU A 152 -11.70 -28.15 -16.05
CA LEU A 152 -12.55 -27.34 -15.17
C LEU A 152 -13.36 -26.26 -15.91
N ASP A 153 -13.23 -26.18 -17.24
CA ASP A 153 -13.93 -25.21 -18.08
C ASP A 153 -15.13 -25.85 -18.80
N GLU A 154 -15.96 -26.63 -18.09
CA GLU A 154 -17.20 -27.17 -18.67
C GLU A 154 -18.11 -26.04 -19.18
N VAL A 155 -18.16 -24.92 -18.44
CA VAL A 155 -18.94 -23.74 -18.86
C VAL A 155 -18.34 -23.09 -20.10
N GLY A 156 -17.02 -22.93 -20.20
CA GLY A 156 -16.39 -22.39 -21.40
C GLY A 156 -16.46 -23.34 -22.59
N ARG A 157 -16.43 -24.66 -22.38
CA ARG A 157 -16.70 -25.67 -23.42
C ARG A 157 -18.16 -25.60 -23.89
N ALA A 158 -19.12 -25.55 -22.98
CA ALA A 158 -20.54 -25.40 -23.31
C ALA A 158 -20.82 -24.07 -24.02
N GLN A 159 -20.21 -22.97 -23.58
CA GLN A 159 -20.31 -21.67 -24.24
C GLN A 159 -19.67 -21.68 -25.64
N ARG A 160 -18.51 -22.31 -25.82
CA ARG A 160 -17.88 -22.50 -27.14
C ARG A 160 -18.73 -23.37 -28.05
N GLU A 161 -19.28 -24.46 -27.55
CA GLU A 161 -20.15 -25.36 -28.33
C GLU A 161 -21.44 -24.65 -28.76
N LEU A 162 -22.05 -23.86 -27.88
CA LEU A 162 -23.19 -23.01 -28.22
C LEU A 162 -22.83 -21.94 -29.26
N LEU A 163 -21.68 -21.28 -29.09
CA LEU A 163 -21.16 -20.29 -30.05
C LEU A 163 -20.85 -20.91 -31.41
N ASP A 164 -20.30 -22.12 -31.45
CA ASP A 164 -19.98 -22.83 -32.69
C ASP A 164 -21.26 -23.30 -33.40
N ARG A 165 -22.24 -23.83 -32.65
CA ARG A 165 -23.59 -24.15 -33.21
C ARG A 165 -24.30 -22.91 -33.74
N GLU A 166 -24.23 -21.78 -33.04
CA GLU A 166 -24.81 -20.52 -33.52
C GLU A 166 -24.08 -19.98 -34.74
N ARG A 167 -22.75 -20.13 -34.83
CA ARG A 167 -21.97 -19.76 -36.03
C ARG A 167 -22.33 -20.60 -37.25
N GLU A 168 -22.57 -21.91 -37.07
CA GLU A 168 -23.02 -22.79 -38.15
C GLU A 168 -24.42 -22.41 -38.65
N GLN A 169 -25.31 -21.99 -37.75
CA GLN A 169 -26.68 -21.60 -38.09
C GLN A 169 -26.79 -20.15 -38.58
N ASN A 170 -25.86 -19.27 -38.20
CA ASN A 170 -25.89 -17.86 -38.53
C ASN A 170 -24.55 -17.35 -39.12
N PRO A 171 -24.44 -17.25 -40.46
CA PRO A 171 -23.22 -16.81 -41.12
C PRO A 171 -22.79 -15.38 -40.76
N LEU A 172 -23.65 -14.58 -40.11
CA LEU A 172 -23.34 -13.22 -39.65
C LEU A 172 -22.48 -13.19 -38.38
N LEU A 173 -22.34 -14.31 -37.66
CA LEU A 173 -21.52 -14.43 -36.44
C LEU A 173 -20.04 -14.75 -36.70
N ILE A 174 -19.65 -14.93 -37.96
CA ILE A 174 -18.25 -15.09 -38.36
C ILE A 174 -17.58 -13.71 -38.23
N ASP A 175 -16.65 -13.58 -37.28
CA ASP A 175 -15.92 -12.32 -37.04
C ASP A 175 -14.81 -12.11 -38.08
N ASP A 176 -15.19 -11.66 -39.27
CA ASP A 176 -14.28 -11.32 -40.37
C ASP A 176 -13.56 -9.98 -40.18
N ARG A 177 -13.80 -9.25 -39.08
CA ARG A 177 -13.28 -7.88 -38.93
C ARG A 177 -11.76 -7.82 -39.06
N ARG A 178 -11.06 -8.84 -38.55
CA ARG A 178 -9.59 -8.95 -38.63
C ARG A 178 -9.11 -9.24 -40.06
N GLN A 179 -9.82 -10.09 -40.80
CA GLN A 179 -9.48 -10.38 -42.20
C GLN A 179 -9.75 -9.16 -43.09
N ARG A 180 -10.89 -8.49 -42.94
CA ARG A 180 -11.21 -7.26 -43.69
C ARG A 180 -10.24 -6.12 -43.37
N ALA A 181 -9.76 -6.01 -42.13
CA ALA A 181 -8.73 -5.04 -41.77
C ALA A 181 -7.39 -5.37 -42.46
N ALA A 182 -6.97 -6.63 -42.47
CA ALA A 182 -5.75 -7.07 -43.16
C ALA A 182 -5.82 -6.84 -44.68
N GLU A 183 -6.97 -7.12 -45.30
CA GLU A 183 -7.19 -6.86 -46.73
C GLU A 183 -7.12 -5.38 -47.08
N ARG A 184 -7.69 -4.50 -46.24
CA ARG A 184 -7.59 -3.04 -46.41
C ARG A 184 -6.16 -2.55 -46.34
N HIS A 185 -5.35 -3.07 -45.41
CA HIS A 185 -3.93 -2.73 -45.32
C HIS A 185 -3.13 -3.24 -46.52
N ARG A 186 -3.47 -4.43 -47.04
CA ARG A 186 -2.80 -5.01 -48.22
C ARG A 186 -3.13 -4.25 -49.51
N LYS A 187 -4.35 -3.73 -49.64
CA LYS A 187 -4.82 -2.97 -50.81
C LYS A 187 -4.29 -1.52 -50.86
N ASN A 188 -3.88 -0.96 -49.72
CA ASN A 188 -3.26 0.37 -49.63
C ASN A 188 -1.72 0.34 -49.83
N ASN A 189 -1.11 -0.83 -49.93
CA ASN A 189 0.35 -1.02 -50.04
C ASN A 189 0.78 -1.49 -51.46
N THR A 190 -0.14 -1.42 -52.43
CA THR A 190 0.07 -1.64 -53.87
C THR A 190 -0.36 -0.40 -54.61
#